data_AF-A0A954QUZ9-F1
#
_entry.id   AF-A0A954QUZ9-F1
#
_cell.length_a   1.000
_cell.length_b   1.000
_cell.length_c   1.000
_cell.angle_alpha   90.00
_cell.angle_beta   90.00
_cell.angle_gamma   90.00
#
_symmetry.space_group_name_H-M   'P 1'
#
loop_
_entity.id
_entity.type
_entity.pdbx_description
1 polymer ?
#
loop_
_entity_poly.entity_id
_entity_poly.type
_entity_poly.pdbx_seq_one_letter_code
_entity_poly.pdbx_strand_id
1 'polypeptide(L)'
;MSVLVPLYLAGLGALSLPVLFHLIRRTPRGHQPFSTLLFLSPSPPRLTRRSRLDHWLLLLLRAAALALLALAFARPFFRASAVLSLEQLAGRRVAIVLDTSASMRRSDLWPQALAHAERTIKELGPNDDVALVTFDEHAQTIVDFERPGEPPTRDKPNLVRQQLKSLGPSWRSTDLGSALVSVATELDSAVEEAESIAEPQIVLITDLQSGSRVEDLQAYEWPSQVPVVVHAVRASKSSNASALLLTDTEHATEDDDSRVRVINAADSTAEQFFVRWQSADGRLAADESLPVHVPAGQSRVVR
;
A
#
# COMPACT_ATOMS: atom_id res chain seq x y z
N MET A 1 25.23 -9.79 -8.84
CA MET A 1 24.55 -9.29 -10.05
C MET A 1 23.71 -10.41 -10.61
N SER A 2 22.44 -10.17 -10.90
CA SER A 2 21.53 -11.18 -11.47
C SER A 2 20.98 -10.59 -12.77
N VAL A 3 20.82 -11.42 -13.79
CA VAL A 3 20.28 -11.02 -15.10
C VAL A 3 18.97 -11.76 -15.29
N LEU A 4 17.91 -11.04 -15.67
CA LEU A 4 16.56 -11.63 -15.81
C LEU A 4 16.50 -12.61 -16.98
N VAL A 5 17.34 -12.42 -18.00
CA VAL A 5 17.39 -13.29 -19.17
C VAL A 5 18.85 -13.56 -19.58
N PRO A 6 19.51 -14.58 -19.00
CA PRO A 6 20.93 -14.86 -19.23
C PRO A 6 21.25 -15.21 -20.69
N LEU A 7 20.25 -15.63 -21.48
CA LEU A 7 20.41 -15.96 -22.89
C LEU A 7 20.83 -14.75 -23.75
N TYR A 8 20.45 -13.52 -23.39
CA TYR A 8 20.86 -12.32 -24.13
C TYR A 8 22.36 -12.00 -23.97
N LEU A 9 23.04 -12.53 -22.95
CA LEU A 9 24.49 -12.42 -22.84
C LEU A 9 25.22 -13.18 -23.97
N ALA A 10 24.59 -14.18 -24.60
CA ALA A 10 25.13 -14.80 -25.81
C ALA A 10 25.25 -13.79 -26.97
N GLY A 11 24.44 -12.71 -26.96
CA GLY A 11 24.53 -11.59 -27.88
C GLY A 11 25.86 -10.82 -27.80
N LEU A 12 26.63 -10.95 -26.70
CA LEU A 12 28.00 -10.42 -26.64
C LEU A 12 28.92 -11.11 -27.65
N GLY A 13 28.59 -12.30 -28.13
CA GLY A 13 29.28 -12.93 -29.25
C GLY A 13 29.27 -12.05 -30.51
N ALA A 14 28.28 -11.17 -30.68
CA ALA A 14 28.21 -10.24 -31.79
C ALA A 14 29.33 -9.18 -31.77
N LEU A 15 29.98 -8.93 -30.63
CA LEU A 15 31.17 -8.06 -30.56
C LEU A 15 32.36 -8.65 -31.33
N SER A 16 32.38 -9.96 -31.60
CA SER A 16 33.42 -10.58 -32.41
C SER A 16 33.31 -10.21 -33.90
N LEU A 17 32.11 -9.84 -34.39
CA LEU A 17 31.90 -9.56 -35.81
C LEU A 17 32.75 -8.37 -36.31
N PRO A 18 32.73 -7.17 -35.70
CA PRO A 18 33.56 -6.05 -36.16
C PRO A 18 35.06 -6.35 -36.14
N VAL A 19 35.53 -7.09 -35.14
CA VAL A 19 36.93 -7.52 -35.02
C VAL A 19 37.29 -8.50 -36.13
N LEU A 20 36.42 -9.48 -36.39
CA LEU A 20 36.61 -10.48 -37.43
C LEU A 20 36.57 -9.86 -38.84
N PHE A 21 35.62 -8.96 -39.10
CA PHE A 21 35.54 -8.21 -40.35
C PHE A 21 36.75 -7.31 -40.59
N HIS A 22 37.32 -6.74 -39.52
CA HIS A 22 38.56 -5.96 -39.63
C HIS A 22 39.76 -6.85 -39.95
N LEU A 23 39.77 -8.10 -39.46
CA LEU A 23 40.83 -9.07 -39.72
C LEU A 23 40.73 -9.68 -41.13
N ILE A 24 39.51 -9.83 -41.67
CA ILE A 24 39.25 -10.29 -43.04
C ILE A 24 39.60 -9.16 -44.02
N ARG A 25 40.89 -9.06 -44.36
CA ARG A 25 41.37 -8.12 -45.39
C ARG A 25 40.98 -8.63 -46.77
N ARG A 26 40.27 -7.81 -47.55
CA ARG A 26 40.25 -7.97 -49.01
C ARG A 26 41.61 -7.56 -49.56
N THR A 27 42.28 -8.48 -50.26
CA THR A 27 43.48 -8.13 -51.03
C THR A 27 43.10 -7.06 -52.06
N PRO A 28 43.92 -6.01 -52.25
CA PRO A 28 43.68 -5.05 -53.31
C PRO A 28 43.72 -5.78 -54.65
N ARG A 29 42.59 -5.89 -55.33
CA ARG A 29 42.54 -6.36 -56.71
C ARG A 29 42.67 -5.14 -57.62
N GLY A 30 43.89 -4.95 -58.12
CA GLY A 30 44.23 -3.90 -59.06
C GLY A 30 45.56 -4.23 -59.72
N HIS A 31 45.63 -5.35 -60.45
CA HIS A 31 46.74 -5.56 -61.36
C HIS A 31 46.48 -4.72 -62.60
N GLN A 32 47.27 -3.66 -62.78
CA GLN A 32 47.24 -2.86 -63.99
C GLN A 32 48.47 -3.24 -64.83
N PRO A 33 48.29 -3.60 -66.12
CA PRO A 33 49.42 -3.90 -66.99
C PRO A 33 50.26 -2.63 -67.15
N PHE A 34 51.54 -2.73 -66.79
CA PHE A 34 52.52 -1.66 -66.94
C PHE A 34 53.58 -2.10 -67.96
N SER A 35 54.14 -1.15 -68.71
CA SER A 35 55.16 -1.43 -69.73
C SER A 35 56.51 -1.87 -69.12
N THR A 36 57.41 -2.40 -69.95
CA THR A 36 58.67 -3.08 -69.62
C THR A 36 59.43 -2.51 -68.41
N LEU A 37 59.69 -3.38 -67.42
CA LEU A 37 60.48 -3.09 -66.20
C LEU A 37 61.99 -3.37 -66.37
N LEU A 38 62.46 -3.67 -67.59
CA LEU A 38 63.82 -4.16 -67.86
C LEU A 38 64.93 -3.21 -67.40
N PHE A 39 64.66 -1.90 -67.33
CA PHE A 39 65.64 -0.88 -66.93
C PHE A 39 65.57 -0.49 -65.44
N LEU A 40 64.67 -1.09 -64.67
CA LEU A 40 64.51 -0.79 -63.25
C LEU A 40 65.26 -1.83 -62.41
N SER A 41 66.05 -1.36 -61.46
CA SER A 41 66.73 -2.24 -60.50
C SER A 41 65.70 -2.97 -59.63
N PRO A 42 65.85 -4.29 -59.40
CA PRO A 42 64.92 -5.06 -58.58
C PRO A 42 64.87 -4.47 -57.18
N SER A 43 63.73 -3.87 -56.81
CA SER A 43 63.50 -3.44 -55.44
C SER A 43 63.13 -4.67 -54.60
N PRO A 44 63.77 -4.90 -53.45
CA PRO A 44 63.44 -6.04 -52.60
C PRO A 44 61.95 -5.97 -52.22
N PRO A 45 61.24 -7.11 -52.14
CA PRO A 45 59.84 -7.13 -51.75
C PRO A 45 59.74 -6.43 -50.40
N ARG A 46 59.15 -5.24 -50.38
CA ARG A 46 58.82 -4.58 -49.12
C ARG A 46 57.83 -5.52 -48.44
N LEU A 47 58.27 -6.21 -47.38
CA LEU A 47 57.34 -6.85 -46.47
C LEU A 47 56.41 -5.74 -46.01
N THR A 48 55.19 -5.72 -46.57
CA THR A 48 54.15 -4.80 -46.15
C THR A 48 53.92 -5.12 -44.69
N ARG A 49 54.42 -4.20 -43.86
CA ARG A 49 54.44 -4.31 -42.41
C ARG A 49 53.03 -4.69 -41.96
N ARG A 50 52.97 -5.71 -41.10
CA ARG A 50 51.77 -6.27 -40.48
C ARG A 50 50.67 -5.22 -40.29
N SER A 51 49.45 -5.62 -40.64
CA SER A 51 48.18 -4.94 -40.36
C SER A 51 48.26 -3.99 -39.17
N ARG A 52 48.53 -2.71 -39.43
CA ARG A 52 48.24 -1.69 -38.44
C ARG A 52 46.72 -1.58 -38.40
N LEU A 53 46.18 -1.77 -37.21
CA LEU A 53 44.79 -1.51 -36.90
C LEU A 53 44.64 0.01 -37.02
N ASP A 54 44.24 0.48 -38.20
CA ASP A 54 43.98 1.90 -38.42
C ASP A 54 42.56 2.19 -37.91
N HIS A 55 42.37 3.30 -37.19
CA HIS A 55 41.10 3.74 -36.62
C HIS A 55 40.57 2.91 -35.42
N TRP A 56 41.42 2.60 -34.44
CA TRP A 56 41.01 1.93 -33.19
C TRP A 56 39.84 2.61 -32.47
N LEU A 57 39.77 3.94 -32.49
CA LEU A 57 38.66 4.69 -31.87
C LEU A 57 37.31 4.36 -32.52
N LEU A 58 37.26 4.26 -33.85
CA LEU A 58 36.04 3.89 -34.57
C LEU A 58 35.66 2.43 -34.32
N LEU A 59 36.65 1.54 -34.21
CA LEU A 59 36.42 0.14 -33.87
C LEU A 59 35.87 0.00 -32.44
N LEU A 60 36.43 0.74 -31.48
CA LEU A 60 35.98 0.78 -30.09
C LEU A 60 34.55 1.32 -29.99
N LEU A 61 34.24 2.42 -30.69
CA LEU A 61 32.89 2.99 -30.72
C LEU A 61 31.85 1.99 -31.27
N ARG A 62 32.21 1.25 -32.33
CA ARG A 62 31.32 0.25 -32.94
C ARG A 62 31.08 -0.94 -32.02
N ALA A 63 32.12 -1.40 -31.31
CA ALA A 63 31.99 -2.44 -30.30
C ALA A 63 31.18 -1.96 -29.08
N ALA A 64 31.39 -0.72 -28.64
CA ALA A 64 30.65 -0.11 -27.54
C ALA A 64 29.16 0.04 -27.86
N ALA A 65 28.80 0.45 -29.08
CA ALA A 65 27.41 0.53 -29.50
C ALA A 65 26.69 -0.83 -29.45
N LEU A 66 27.35 -1.90 -29.91
CA LEU A 66 26.81 -3.27 -29.81
C LEU A 66 26.75 -3.77 -28.35
N ALA A 67 27.73 -3.42 -27.53
CA ALA A 67 27.74 -3.75 -26.10
C ALA A 67 26.59 -3.07 -25.35
N LEU A 68 26.36 -1.78 -25.60
CA LEU A 68 25.25 -1.02 -25.02
C LEU A 68 23.90 -1.58 -25.47
N LEU A 69 23.77 -1.98 -26.74
CA LEU A 69 22.55 -2.62 -27.24
C LEU A 69 22.30 -3.97 -26.52
N ALA A 70 23.33 -4.80 -26.38
CA ALA A 70 23.24 -6.06 -25.64
C ALA A 70 22.87 -5.83 -24.17
N LEU A 71 23.45 -4.82 -23.52
CA LEU A 71 23.11 -4.44 -22.14
C LEU A 71 21.68 -3.89 -22.03
N ALA A 72 21.21 -3.09 -23.00
CA ALA A 72 19.84 -2.57 -23.00
C ALA A 72 18.81 -3.71 -23.08
N PHE A 73 19.06 -4.74 -23.88
CA PHE A 73 18.21 -5.93 -23.94
C PHE A 73 18.40 -6.89 -22.76
N ALA A 74 19.61 -7.00 -22.20
CA ALA A 74 19.87 -7.83 -21.02
C ALA A 74 19.27 -7.26 -19.73
N ARG A 75 18.88 -5.98 -19.72
CA ARG A 75 18.34 -5.25 -18.55
C ARG A 75 19.10 -5.61 -17.26
N PRO A 76 20.42 -5.30 -17.18
CA PRO A 76 21.18 -5.55 -15.97
C PRO A 76 20.61 -4.69 -14.85
N PHE A 77 19.98 -5.33 -13.88
CA PHE A 77 19.58 -4.64 -12.67
C PHE A 77 20.73 -4.76 -11.67
N PHE A 78 21.24 -3.62 -11.23
CA PHE A 78 22.11 -3.58 -10.06
C PHE A 78 21.21 -3.91 -8.87
N ARG A 79 21.35 -5.12 -8.30
CA ARG A 79 20.95 -5.32 -6.90
C ARG A 79 21.89 -4.44 -6.09
N ALA A 80 21.51 -3.20 -5.88
CA ALA A 80 22.10 -2.38 -4.84
C ALA A 80 21.71 -3.05 -3.53
N SER A 81 22.51 -4.01 -3.07
CA SER A 81 22.68 -4.21 -1.64
C SER A 81 23.49 -3.00 -1.16
N ALA A 82 22.82 -1.86 -1.11
CA ALA A 82 23.32 -0.75 -0.35
C ALA A 82 23.35 -1.27 1.09
N VAL A 83 24.54 -1.38 1.66
CA VAL A 83 24.69 -1.40 3.11
C VAL A 83 24.34 0.02 3.54
N LEU A 84 23.05 0.35 3.50
CA LEU A 84 22.51 1.47 4.23
C LEU A 84 22.66 1.07 5.69
N SER A 85 23.44 1.83 6.43
CA SER A 85 23.39 1.84 7.89
C SER A 85 21.90 1.83 8.26
N LEU A 86 21.46 0.91 9.13
CA LEU A 86 20.05 0.84 9.53
C LEU A 86 19.54 2.21 10.00
N GLU A 87 20.40 3.06 10.56
CA GLU A 87 20.11 4.44 10.96
C GLU A 87 19.77 5.42 9.81
N GLN A 88 20.02 5.07 8.54
CA GLN A 88 19.75 5.90 7.36
C GLN A 88 18.59 5.38 6.49
N LEU A 89 18.00 4.25 6.86
CA LEU A 89 16.72 3.83 6.29
C LEU A 89 15.63 4.65 6.97
N ALA A 90 14.96 5.51 6.18
CA ALA A 90 13.72 6.14 6.58
C ALA A 90 12.78 5.07 7.15
N GLY A 91 12.50 5.16 8.46
CA GLY A 91 11.47 4.32 9.08
C GLY A 91 10.09 4.71 8.54
N ARG A 92 9.07 3.89 8.79
CA ARG A 92 7.69 4.29 8.53
C ARG A 92 7.01 4.78 9.80
N ARG A 93 6.10 5.73 9.68
CA ARG A 93 5.16 6.10 10.73
C ARG A 93 3.79 5.52 10.41
N VAL A 94 3.47 4.39 11.02
CA VAL A 94 2.26 3.61 10.71
C VAL A 94 1.18 3.88 11.75
N ALA A 95 0.11 4.57 11.37
CA ALA A 95 -1.10 4.66 12.19
C ALA A 95 -2.04 3.51 11.85
N ILE A 96 -2.23 2.59 12.81
CA ILE A 96 -3.25 1.55 12.73
C ILE A 96 -4.56 2.18 13.19
N VAL A 97 -5.50 2.37 12.26
CA VAL A 97 -6.83 2.95 12.51
C VAL A 97 -7.86 1.82 12.50
N LEU A 98 -8.33 1.45 13.69
CA LEU A 98 -9.18 0.29 13.92
C LEU A 98 -10.63 0.71 14.18
N ASP A 99 -11.55 0.21 13.37
CA ASP A 99 -12.98 0.40 13.54
C ASP A 99 -13.48 -0.37 14.78
N THR A 100 -14.08 0.34 15.70
CA THR A 100 -14.67 -0.18 16.95
C THR A 100 -16.18 0.03 17.01
N SER A 101 -16.83 0.34 15.91
CA SER A 101 -18.28 0.59 15.87
C SER A 101 -19.15 -0.65 16.14
N ALA A 102 -20.46 -0.44 16.24
CA ALA A 102 -21.44 -1.50 16.42
C ALA A 102 -21.41 -2.57 15.31
N SER A 103 -21.05 -2.22 14.07
CA SER A 103 -21.01 -3.17 12.94
C SER A 103 -19.99 -4.28 13.19
N MET A 104 -18.87 -3.94 13.83
CA MET A 104 -17.74 -4.83 14.11
C MET A 104 -18.06 -5.93 15.12
N ARG A 105 -19.19 -5.81 15.85
CA ARG A 105 -19.72 -6.86 16.74
C ARG A 105 -20.26 -8.08 15.97
N ARG A 106 -20.47 -7.96 14.66
CA ARG A 106 -21.11 -9.01 13.87
C ARG A 106 -20.15 -10.18 13.64
N SER A 107 -20.62 -11.38 14.03
CA SER A 107 -20.00 -12.65 13.69
C SER A 107 -18.51 -12.70 14.04
N ASP A 108 -17.65 -12.78 13.02
CA ASP A 108 -16.22 -12.98 13.08
C ASP A 108 -15.42 -11.75 12.62
N LEU A 109 -16.08 -10.59 12.45
CA LEU A 109 -15.44 -9.35 12.03
C LEU A 109 -14.35 -8.89 13.00
N TRP A 110 -14.67 -8.83 14.30
CA TRP A 110 -13.70 -8.39 15.30
C TRP A 110 -12.44 -9.28 15.37
N PRO A 111 -12.55 -10.63 15.45
CA PRO A 111 -11.37 -11.50 15.33
C PRO A 111 -10.57 -11.29 14.04
N GLN A 112 -11.22 -11.08 12.89
CA GLN A 112 -10.52 -10.78 11.64
C GLN A 112 -9.76 -9.45 11.73
N ALA A 113 -10.38 -8.41 12.28
CA ALA A 113 -9.79 -7.08 12.43
C ALA A 113 -8.54 -7.12 13.32
N LEU A 114 -8.63 -7.81 14.46
CA LEU A 114 -7.47 -8.05 15.33
C LEU A 114 -6.36 -8.83 14.62
N ALA A 115 -6.71 -9.82 13.79
CA ALA A 115 -5.74 -10.57 13.01
C ALA A 115 -5.05 -9.71 11.94
N HIS A 116 -5.76 -8.76 11.32
CA HIS A 116 -5.17 -7.78 10.42
C HIS A 116 -4.22 -6.83 11.15
N ALA A 117 -4.63 -6.27 12.29
CA ALA A 117 -3.77 -5.41 13.10
C ALA A 117 -2.50 -6.14 13.55
N GLU A 118 -2.62 -7.39 14.00
CA GLU A 118 -1.47 -8.21 14.39
C GLU A 118 -0.51 -8.50 13.23
N ARG A 119 -1.02 -8.68 12.00
CA ARG A 119 -0.16 -8.81 10.80
C ARG A 119 0.58 -7.51 10.53
N THR A 120 -0.10 -6.37 10.58
CA THR A 120 0.53 -5.05 10.39
C THR A 120 1.67 -4.84 11.40
N ILE A 121 1.45 -5.17 12.67
CA ILE A 121 2.50 -5.05 13.72
C ILE A 121 3.68 -5.99 13.45
N LYS A 122 3.45 -7.18 12.87
CA LYS A 122 4.53 -8.12 12.50
C LYS A 122 5.33 -7.66 11.28
N GLU A 123 4.74 -6.86 10.41
CA GLU A 123 5.36 -6.31 9.21
C GLU A 123 6.16 -5.01 9.48
N LEU A 124 6.14 -4.51 10.72
CA LEU A 124 6.93 -3.36 11.14
C LEU A 124 8.43 -3.70 11.15
N GLY A 125 9.22 -2.79 10.58
CA GLY A 125 10.68 -2.81 10.65
C GLY A 125 11.21 -2.30 12.00
N PRO A 126 12.51 -2.44 12.25
CA PRO A 126 13.14 -2.04 13.51
C PRO A 126 13.14 -0.51 13.75
N ASN A 127 12.99 0.29 12.70
CA ASN A 127 12.93 1.76 12.77
C ASN A 127 11.51 2.30 12.57
N ASP A 128 10.52 1.42 12.39
CA ASP A 128 9.15 1.86 12.17
C ASP A 128 8.54 2.28 13.51
N ASP A 129 7.87 3.42 13.51
CA ASP A 129 7.07 3.89 14.62
C ASP A 129 5.60 3.58 14.34
N VAL A 130 4.87 3.20 15.38
CA VAL A 130 3.48 2.76 15.28
C VAL A 130 2.60 3.52 16.26
N ALA A 131 1.45 3.98 15.77
CA ALA A 131 0.35 4.50 16.58
C ALA A 131 -0.86 3.58 16.45
N LEU A 132 -1.67 3.51 17.51
CA LEU A 132 -2.94 2.80 17.51
C LEU A 132 -4.05 3.80 17.78
N VAL A 133 -4.94 3.95 16.81
CA VAL A 133 -6.13 4.80 16.88
C VAL A 133 -7.35 3.90 16.71
N THR A 134 -8.34 4.06 17.58
CA THR A 134 -9.65 3.42 17.43
C THR A 134 -10.67 4.45 17.01
N PHE A 135 -11.69 4.05 16.27
CA PHE A 135 -12.78 4.97 15.96
C PHE A 135 -14.15 4.30 16.01
N ASP A 136 -15.13 5.07 16.43
CA ASP A 136 -16.55 4.82 16.20
C ASP A 136 -17.19 6.11 15.69
N GLU A 137 -17.84 6.89 16.54
CA GLU A 137 -18.32 8.25 16.24
C GLU A 137 -17.18 9.28 16.27
N HIS A 138 -16.13 8.98 17.03
CA HIS A 138 -14.95 9.82 17.16
C HIS A 138 -13.69 8.96 17.11
N ALA A 139 -12.61 9.52 16.56
CA ALA A 139 -11.29 8.91 16.66
C ALA A 139 -10.70 9.13 18.06
N GLN A 140 -10.11 8.08 18.63
CA GLN A 140 -9.42 8.11 19.90
C GLN A 140 -8.05 7.45 19.74
N THR A 141 -6.99 8.19 20.04
CA THR A 141 -5.62 7.69 20.08
C THR A 141 -5.41 6.89 21.36
N ILE A 142 -5.11 5.59 21.22
CA ILE A 142 -4.81 4.67 22.32
C ILE A 142 -3.31 4.62 22.58
N VAL A 143 -2.52 4.66 21.50
CA VAL A 143 -1.06 4.74 21.54
C VAL A 143 -0.63 5.79 20.53
N ASP A 144 0.01 6.86 21.01
CA ASP A 144 0.50 7.99 20.20
C ASP A 144 1.88 7.67 19.57
N PHE A 145 2.27 8.40 18.53
CA PHE A 145 3.60 8.36 17.92
C PHE A 145 4.69 8.80 18.90
N GLU A 146 5.94 8.38 18.65
CA GLU A 146 7.08 8.88 19.41
C GLU A 146 7.30 10.36 19.10
N ARG A 147 7.52 11.13 20.16
CA ARG A 147 7.76 12.57 20.08
C ARG A 147 9.26 12.87 20.08
N PRO A 148 9.74 13.80 19.25
CA PRO A 148 11.13 14.24 19.29
C PRO A 148 11.51 14.73 20.70
N GLY A 149 12.60 14.21 21.24
CA GLY A 149 13.12 14.61 22.55
C GLY A 149 12.61 13.80 23.75
N GLU A 150 11.64 12.91 23.56
CA GLU A 150 11.24 11.93 24.58
C GLU A 150 12.07 10.64 24.46
N PRO A 151 12.34 9.92 25.57
CA PRO A 151 13.02 8.64 25.51
C PRO A 151 12.15 7.64 24.72
N PRO A 152 12.72 6.90 23.74
CA PRO A 152 11.95 5.98 22.92
C PRO A 152 11.27 4.92 23.78
N THR A 153 10.02 4.61 23.44
CA THR A 153 9.25 3.61 24.18
C THR A 153 9.79 2.24 23.82
N ARG A 154 10.42 1.58 24.79
CA ARG A 154 10.93 0.22 24.58
C ARG A 154 9.80 -0.70 24.16
N ASP A 155 9.97 -1.34 23.01
CA ASP A 155 9.09 -2.39 22.51
C ASP A 155 7.62 -1.94 22.33
N LYS A 156 7.47 -0.74 21.76
CA LYS A 156 6.17 -0.16 21.38
C LYS A 156 5.24 -1.13 20.62
N PRO A 157 5.73 -1.97 19.68
CA PRO A 157 4.89 -2.99 19.06
C PRO A 157 4.20 -3.92 20.07
N ASN A 158 4.89 -4.32 21.15
CA ASN A 158 4.29 -5.16 22.19
C ASN A 158 3.29 -4.40 23.07
N LEU A 159 3.51 -3.10 23.31
CA LEU A 159 2.53 -2.24 23.98
C LEU A 159 1.23 -2.15 23.15
N VAL A 160 1.33 -1.93 21.84
CA VAL A 160 0.17 -1.94 20.93
C VAL A 160 -0.56 -3.29 20.97
N ARG A 161 0.18 -4.42 20.93
CA ARG A 161 -0.41 -5.77 21.06
C ARG A 161 -1.15 -5.97 22.37
N GLN A 162 -0.64 -5.41 23.48
CA GLN A 162 -1.31 -5.50 24.77
C GLN A 162 -2.62 -4.70 24.76
N GLN A 163 -2.61 -3.48 24.22
CA GLN A 163 -3.81 -2.65 24.13
C GLN A 163 -4.87 -3.28 23.21
N LEU A 164 -4.46 -3.87 22.08
CA LEU A 164 -5.38 -4.58 21.19
C LEU A 164 -6.18 -5.70 21.89
N LYS A 165 -5.60 -6.35 22.91
CA LYS A 165 -6.28 -7.42 23.66
C LYS A 165 -7.35 -6.89 24.62
N SER A 166 -7.25 -5.64 25.08
CA SER A 166 -8.25 -5.01 25.95
C SER A 166 -9.34 -4.27 25.19
N LEU A 167 -9.17 -4.05 23.88
CA LEU A 167 -10.16 -3.37 23.06
C LEU A 167 -11.32 -4.30 22.68
N GLY A 168 -12.47 -3.68 22.44
CA GLY A 168 -13.66 -4.36 21.95
C GLY A 168 -14.59 -3.38 21.22
N PRO A 169 -15.47 -3.89 20.35
CA PRO A 169 -16.41 -3.07 19.61
C PRO A 169 -17.50 -2.48 20.52
N SER A 170 -17.76 -1.19 20.34
CA SER A 170 -18.79 -0.39 21.01
C SER A 170 -20.18 -0.63 20.39
N TRP A 171 -21.20 0.07 20.89
CA TRP A 171 -22.55 0.10 20.32
C TRP A 171 -22.83 1.39 19.53
N ARG A 172 -21.81 2.21 19.31
CA ARG A 172 -21.93 3.50 18.64
C ARG A 172 -21.92 3.35 17.12
N SER A 173 -22.33 4.42 16.46
CA SER A 173 -22.29 4.53 15.00
C SER A 173 -20.85 4.73 14.48
N THR A 174 -20.66 4.70 13.15
CA THR A 174 -19.34 4.85 12.51
C THR A 174 -19.25 6.18 11.77
N ASP A 175 -18.22 6.95 12.11
CA ASP A 175 -17.82 8.18 11.42
C ASP A 175 -16.40 8.03 10.88
N LEU A 176 -16.27 7.24 9.82
CA LEU A 176 -14.99 6.97 9.16
C LEU A 176 -14.37 8.24 8.57
N GLY A 177 -15.20 9.13 8.05
CA GLY A 177 -14.74 10.37 7.41
C GLY A 177 -13.98 11.26 8.38
N SER A 178 -14.63 11.67 9.47
CA SER A 178 -13.99 12.52 10.48
C SER A 178 -12.76 11.84 11.11
N ALA A 179 -12.83 10.52 11.35
CA ALA A 179 -11.72 9.77 11.92
C ALA A 179 -10.48 9.78 11.01
N LEU A 180 -10.65 9.49 9.72
CA LEU A 180 -9.54 9.52 8.76
C LEU A 180 -8.99 10.92 8.56
N VAL A 181 -9.83 11.94 8.50
CA VAL A 181 -9.40 13.34 8.39
C VAL A 181 -8.54 13.72 9.59
N SER A 182 -9.01 13.42 10.81
CA SER A 182 -8.28 13.70 12.05
C SER A 182 -6.90 13.05 12.05
N VAL A 183 -6.84 11.75 11.73
CA VAL A 183 -5.57 11.01 11.72
C VAL A 183 -4.65 11.50 10.61
N ALA A 184 -5.17 11.77 9.40
CA ALA A 184 -4.36 12.28 8.30
C ALA A 184 -3.77 13.66 8.60
N THR A 185 -4.54 14.57 9.20
CA THR A 185 -4.06 15.89 9.61
C THR A 185 -2.97 15.79 10.67
N GLU A 186 -3.14 14.89 11.65
CA GLU A 186 -2.16 14.66 12.71
C GLU A 186 -0.85 14.08 12.15
N LEU A 187 -0.90 13.09 11.26
CA LEU A 187 0.31 12.54 10.62
C LEU A 187 1.02 13.56 9.75
N ASP A 188 0.28 14.35 8.96
CA ASP A 188 0.86 15.36 8.06
C ASP A 188 1.59 16.44 8.87
N SER A 189 0.94 16.95 9.92
CA SER A 189 1.53 17.93 10.85
C SER A 189 2.77 17.36 11.55
N ALA A 190 2.71 16.09 11.98
CA ALA A 190 3.82 15.45 12.67
C ALA A 190 5.04 15.17 11.77
N VAL A 191 4.85 15.07 10.45
CA VAL A 191 5.94 14.96 9.47
C VAL A 191 6.62 16.33 9.28
N GLU A 192 5.82 17.40 9.17
CA GLU A 192 6.34 18.76 9.03
C GLU A 192 7.10 19.24 10.28
N GLU A 193 6.55 19.02 11.48
CA GLU A 193 7.14 19.50 12.74
C GLU A 193 8.44 18.79 13.13
N ALA A 194 8.53 17.49 12.86
CA ALA A 194 9.64 16.66 13.34
C ALA A 194 10.85 16.65 12.41
N GLU A 195 10.81 17.36 11.27
CA GLU A 195 11.74 17.16 10.13
C GLU A 195 11.99 15.66 9.86
N SER A 196 10.95 14.85 10.09
CA SER A 196 11.08 13.41 10.16
C SER A 196 11.20 12.86 8.74
N ILE A 197 12.28 12.11 8.49
CA ILE A 197 12.46 11.39 7.22
C ILE A 197 11.51 10.17 7.15
N ALA A 198 10.77 9.88 8.22
CA ALA A 198 9.88 8.72 8.26
C ALA A 198 8.66 8.88 7.36
N GLU A 199 8.40 7.89 6.51
CA GLU A 199 7.27 7.90 5.58
C GLU A 199 5.96 7.63 6.35
N PRO A 200 4.99 8.57 6.37
CA PRO A 200 3.72 8.37 7.05
C PRO A 200 2.86 7.35 6.31
N GLN A 201 2.07 6.57 7.03
CA GLN A 201 1.14 5.61 6.44
C GLN A 201 -0.05 5.36 7.37
N ILE A 202 -1.25 5.38 6.81
CA ILE A 202 -2.47 4.98 7.52
C ILE A 202 -2.84 3.56 7.11
N VAL A 203 -3.04 2.68 8.09
CA VAL A 203 -3.56 1.33 7.91
C VAL A 203 -4.96 1.27 8.53
N LEU A 204 -5.97 1.38 7.67
CA LEU A 204 -7.38 1.38 8.06
C LEU A 204 -7.94 -0.05 8.09
N ILE A 205 -8.52 -0.46 9.21
CA ILE A 205 -9.15 -1.77 9.40
C ILE A 205 -10.62 -1.56 9.77
N THR A 206 -11.53 -1.88 8.86
CA THR A 206 -12.99 -1.63 9.00
C THR A 206 -13.78 -2.62 8.15
N ASP A 207 -15.07 -2.81 8.41
CA ASP A 207 -15.97 -3.58 7.54
C ASP A 207 -16.53 -2.77 6.36
N LEU A 208 -16.20 -1.47 6.27
CA LEU A 208 -16.69 -0.54 5.23
C LEU A 208 -18.22 -0.60 5.06
N GLN A 209 -18.96 -0.71 6.16
CA GLN A 209 -20.41 -0.76 6.09
C GLN A 209 -20.97 0.50 5.41
N SER A 210 -21.98 0.32 4.55
CA SER A 210 -22.64 1.41 3.80
C SER A 210 -23.25 2.52 4.67
N GLY A 211 -23.48 2.27 5.96
CA GLY A 211 -23.98 3.24 6.92
C GLY A 211 -22.90 4.12 7.55
N SER A 212 -21.63 3.93 7.21
CA SER A 212 -20.54 4.79 7.68
C SER A 212 -20.65 6.17 7.08
N ARG A 213 -20.48 7.20 7.91
CA ARG A 213 -20.37 8.59 7.45
C ARG A 213 -19.01 8.80 6.79
N VAL A 214 -19.02 9.35 5.58
CA VAL A 214 -17.82 9.57 4.74
C VAL A 214 -17.83 10.93 4.05
N GLU A 215 -18.83 11.76 4.35
CA GLU A 215 -19.07 13.04 3.70
C GLU A 215 -17.88 13.99 3.87
N ASP A 216 -17.24 13.95 5.05
CA ASP A 216 -16.07 14.77 5.37
C ASP A 216 -14.89 14.50 4.44
N LEU A 217 -14.75 13.27 3.91
CA LEU A 217 -13.68 12.93 2.96
C LEU A 217 -13.85 13.61 1.60
N GLN A 218 -15.08 14.01 1.24
CA GLN A 218 -15.33 14.69 -0.04
C GLN A 218 -14.88 16.16 0.02
N ALA A 219 -14.92 16.76 1.21
CA ALA A 219 -14.52 18.15 1.43
C ALA A 219 -13.04 18.29 1.83
N TYR A 220 -12.41 17.20 2.28
CA TYR A 220 -11.02 17.20 2.73
C TYR A 220 -10.03 17.06 1.58
N GLU A 221 -9.04 17.95 1.53
CA GLU A 221 -7.91 17.85 0.61
C GLU A 221 -6.88 16.87 1.18
N TRP A 222 -6.77 15.70 0.56
CA TRP A 222 -5.94 14.63 1.10
C TRP A 222 -4.43 14.92 0.94
N PRO A 223 -3.61 14.84 2.00
CA PRO A 223 -2.18 15.07 1.91
C PRO A 223 -1.48 14.05 1.01
N SER A 224 -0.70 14.53 0.04
CA SER A 224 -0.02 13.68 -0.96
C SER A 224 0.98 12.67 -0.37
N GLN A 225 1.49 12.95 0.83
CA GLN A 225 2.51 12.13 1.48
C GLN A 225 1.93 10.99 2.32
N VAL A 226 0.62 11.01 2.65
CA VAL A 226 -0.01 10.08 3.60
C VAL A 226 -0.84 9.02 2.85
N PRO A 227 -0.26 7.89 2.40
CA PRO A 227 -1.03 6.80 1.80
C PRO A 227 -1.96 6.12 2.83
N VAL A 228 -3.13 5.69 2.35
CA VAL A 228 -4.07 4.85 3.11
C VAL A 228 -4.08 3.44 2.53
N VAL A 229 -3.79 2.45 3.37
CA VAL A 229 -3.97 1.03 3.07
C VAL A 229 -5.20 0.54 3.81
N VAL A 230 -6.18 0.03 3.06
CA VAL A 230 -7.45 -0.43 3.61
C VAL A 230 -7.47 -1.95 3.70
N HIS A 231 -7.69 -2.46 4.91
CA HIS A 231 -7.96 -3.86 5.20
C HIS A 231 -9.44 -4.04 5.54
N ALA A 232 -10.23 -4.29 4.50
CA ALA A 232 -11.66 -4.55 4.65
C ALA A 232 -11.91 -5.94 5.25
N VAL A 233 -12.60 -6.01 6.39
CA VAL A 233 -13.08 -7.26 6.97
C VAL A 233 -14.48 -7.58 6.48
N ARG A 234 -14.82 -8.87 6.35
CA ARG A 234 -16.12 -9.30 5.81
C ARG A 234 -16.76 -10.36 6.68
N ALA A 235 -18.04 -10.16 6.99
CA ALA A 235 -18.80 -11.09 7.79
C ALA A 235 -19.06 -12.37 6.98
N SER A 236 -18.93 -13.53 7.62
CA SER A 236 -19.27 -14.81 7.01
C SER A 236 -20.77 -14.97 6.71
N LYS A 237 -21.64 -14.23 7.42
CA LYS A 237 -23.09 -14.16 7.21
C LYS A 237 -23.49 -12.78 6.69
N SER A 238 -24.25 -12.75 5.60
CA SER A 238 -24.65 -11.48 4.96
C SER A 238 -25.78 -10.76 5.70
N SER A 239 -26.66 -11.48 6.42
CA SER A 239 -27.79 -10.87 7.12
C SER A 239 -27.36 -9.75 8.07
N ASN A 240 -27.92 -8.56 7.89
CA ASN A 240 -27.67 -7.38 8.69
C ASN A 240 -28.91 -6.50 8.76
N ALA A 241 -29.13 -5.87 9.90
CA ALA A 241 -30.11 -4.81 10.04
C ALA A 241 -29.58 -3.76 11.02
N SER A 242 -29.92 -2.50 10.77
CA SER A 242 -29.69 -1.41 11.72
C SER A 242 -31.01 -0.93 12.31
N ALA A 243 -30.94 -0.41 13.54
CA ALA A 243 -32.05 0.22 14.23
C ALA A 243 -31.66 1.66 14.57
N LEU A 244 -32.52 2.61 14.22
CA LEU A 244 -32.35 4.03 14.48
C LEU A 244 -33.54 4.54 15.28
N LEU A 245 -33.28 5.10 16.47
CA LEU A 245 -34.31 5.78 17.25
C LEU A 245 -34.67 7.11 16.59
N LEU A 246 -35.96 7.34 16.34
CA LEU A 246 -36.49 8.58 15.79
C LEU A 246 -37.05 9.44 16.94
N THR A 247 -36.19 10.27 17.52
CA THR A 247 -36.58 11.26 18.54
C THR A 247 -37.11 12.52 17.87
N ASP A 248 -38.36 12.91 18.18
CA ASP A 248 -38.92 14.21 17.74
C ASP A 248 -38.47 15.28 18.75
N THR A 249 -37.36 15.97 18.46
CA THR A 249 -36.71 16.86 19.44
C THR A 249 -37.48 18.15 19.73
N GLU A 250 -38.56 18.46 19.01
CA GLU A 250 -39.29 19.73 19.16
C GLU A 250 -40.58 19.62 20.00
N HIS A 251 -41.12 18.42 20.25
CA HIS A 251 -42.43 18.24 20.93
C HIS A 251 -42.50 17.04 21.89
N ALA A 252 -41.37 16.60 22.46
CA ALA A 252 -41.35 15.49 23.41
C ALA A 252 -42.20 15.79 24.66
N THR A 253 -43.42 15.23 24.70
CA THR A 253 -44.24 15.10 25.90
C THR A 253 -43.96 13.74 26.54
N GLU A 254 -44.26 13.56 27.83
CA GLU A 254 -43.97 12.34 28.60
C GLU A 254 -44.62 11.05 28.04
N ASP A 255 -45.45 11.16 26.99
CA ASP A 255 -46.21 10.08 26.33
C ASP A 255 -45.77 9.82 24.87
N ASP A 256 -44.57 10.29 24.46
CA ASP A 256 -44.09 10.14 23.08
C ASP A 256 -43.62 8.69 22.81
N ASP A 257 -44.51 7.95 22.15
CA ASP A 257 -44.35 6.57 21.70
C ASP A 257 -43.06 6.43 20.86
N SER A 258 -42.02 5.83 21.46
CA SER A 258 -40.67 5.83 20.91
C SER A 258 -40.61 5.11 19.56
N ARG A 259 -40.45 5.87 18.46
CA ARG A 259 -40.39 5.31 17.11
C ARG A 259 -39.00 4.78 16.78
N VAL A 260 -38.91 3.56 16.25
CA VAL A 260 -37.67 2.97 15.78
C VAL A 260 -37.76 2.70 14.28
N ARG A 261 -36.81 3.20 13.50
CA ARG A 261 -36.61 2.80 12.10
C ARG A 261 -35.68 1.60 12.04
N VAL A 262 -36.19 0.47 11.55
CA VAL A 262 -35.39 -0.71 11.22
C VAL A 262 -35.07 -0.67 9.73
N ILE A 263 -33.78 -0.80 9.39
CA ILE A 263 -33.29 -0.82 8.01
C ILE A 263 -32.64 -2.17 7.77
N ASN A 264 -33.13 -2.94 6.80
CA ASN A 264 -32.57 -4.23 6.44
C ASN A 264 -31.55 -4.06 5.30
N ALA A 265 -30.38 -4.68 5.43
CA ALA A 265 -29.38 -4.63 4.39
C ALA A 265 -29.86 -5.30 3.09
N ALA A 266 -29.35 -4.81 1.95
CA ALA A 266 -29.76 -5.28 0.63
C ALA A 266 -29.36 -6.74 0.34
N ASP A 267 -28.30 -7.22 0.99
CA ASP A 267 -27.76 -8.57 0.88
C ASP A 267 -28.25 -9.52 2.00
N SER A 268 -29.22 -9.08 2.78
CA SER A 268 -29.77 -9.84 3.89
C SER A 268 -30.65 -10.99 3.41
N THR A 269 -30.45 -12.17 4.01
CA THR A 269 -31.31 -13.34 3.78
C THR A 269 -32.47 -13.45 4.77
N ALA A 270 -32.52 -12.57 5.78
CA ALA A 270 -33.58 -12.51 6.75
C ALA A 270 -34.51 -11.33 6.44
N GLU A 271 -35.81 -11.56 6.51
CA GLU A 271 -36.83 -10.52 6.31
C GLU A 271 -37.60 -10.18 7.59
N GLN A 272 -37.42 -10.97 8.65
CA GLN A 272 -38.15 -10.81 9.90
C GLN A 272 -37.19 -10.53 11.05
N PHE A 273 -37.43 -9.41 11.73
CA PHE A 273 -36.66 -8.92 12.86
C PHE A 273 -37.56 -8.75 14.08
N PHE A 274 -36.95 -8.61 15.24
CA PHE A 274 -37.66 -8.35 16.50
C PHE A 274 -37.03 -7.15 17.17
N VAL A 275 -37.84 -6.16 17.52
CA VAL A 275 -37.42 -4.99 18.30
C VAL A 275 -37.81 -5.21 19.75
N ARG A 276 -36.89 -4.88 20.67
CA ARG A 276 -37.09 -4.98 22.12
C ARG A 276 -36.44 -3.80 22.82
N TRP A 277 -37.08 -3.32 23.87
CA TRP A 277 -36.55 -2.28 24.74
C TRP A 277 -35.77 -2.88 25.91
N GLN A 278 -34.60 -2.32 26.19
CA GLN A 278 -33.77 -2.69 27.34
C GLN A 278 -33.61 -1.46 28.24
N SER A 279 -33.90 -1.62 29.52
CA SER A 279 -33.67 -0.58 30.53
C SER A 279 -32.16 -0.38 30.77
N ALA A 280 -31.77 0.78 31.29
CA ALA A 280 -30.38 1.14 31.58
C ALA A 280 -29.68 0.12 32.51
N ASP A 281 -30.43 -0.57 33.37
CA ASP A 281 -29.92 -1.63 34.27
C ASP A 281 -29.71 -2.98 33.56
N GLY A 282 -29.81 -3.03 32.23
CA GLY A 282 -29.65 -4.23 31.42
C GLY A 282 -30.84 -5.19 31.48
N ARG A 283 -31.88 -4.87 32.25
CA ARG A 283 -33.14 -5.64 32.26
C ARG A 283 -33.90 -5.40 30.96
N LEU A 284 -34.14 -6.47 30.22
CA LEU A 284 -35.06 -6.45 29.09
C LEU A 284 -36.48 -6.22 29.61
N ALA A 285 -37.24 -5.34 28.95
CA ALA A 285 -38.67 -5.23 29.20
C ALA A 285 -39.31 -6.62 28.97
N ALA A 286 -40.24 -6.98 29.85
CA ALA A 286 -40.87 -8.30 29.83
C ALA A 286 -41.72 -8.46 28.55
N ASP A 287 -41.38 -9.49 27.77
CA ASP A 287 -42.16 -10.14 26.71
C ASP A 287 -42.67 -9.38 25.48
N GLU A 288 -42.55 -8.05 25.38
CA GLU A 288 -42.94 -7.35 24.14
C GLU A 288 -41.80 -7.30 23.12
N SER A 289 -41.49 -8.44 22.50
CA SER A 289 -40.73 -8.43 21.24
C SER A 289 -41.68 -8.09 20.10
N LEU A 290 -41.53 -6.90 19.51
CA LEU A 290 -42.34 -6.48 18.37
C LEU A 290 -41.77 -7.09 17.08
N PRO A 291 -42.48 -8.01 16.41
CA PRO A 291 -42.04 -8.55 15.13
C PRO A 291 -42.16 -7.48 14.04
N VAL A 292 -41.10 -7.30 13.27
CA VAL A 292 -41.03 -6.35 12.16
C VAL A 292 -40.61 -7.08 10.90
N HIS A 293 -41.48 -7.11 9.89
CA HIS A 293 -41.14 -7.60 8.56
C HIS A 293 -40.54 -6.46 7.73
N VAL A 294 -39.26 -6.60 7.38
CA VAL A 294 -38.50 -5.65 6.57
C VAL A 294 -37.79 -6.44 5.48
N PRO A 295 -38.28 -6.44 4.24
CA PRO A 295 -37.58 -7.07 3.12
C PRO A 295 -36.16 -6.53 2.93
N ALA A 296 -35.29 -7.31 2.29
CA ALA A 296 -33.92 -6.89 2.01
C ALA A 296 -33.87 -5.53 1.28
N GLY A 297 -33.03 -4.62 1.76
CA GLY A 297 -32.86 -3.27 1.21
C GLY A 297 -33.99 -2.29 1.52
N GLN A 298 -34.99 -2.68 2.32
CA GLN A 298 -36.08 -1.79 2.74
C GLN A 298 -35.88 -1.27 4.16
N SER A 299 -36.68 -0.28 4.53
CA SER A 299 -36.79 0.20 5.90
C SER A 299 -38.24 0.25 6.35
N ARG A 300 -38.47 0.05 7.65
CA ARG A 300 -39.78 0.18 8.29
C ARG A 300 -39.65 0.95 9.58
N VAL A 301 -40.63 1.78 9.88
CA VAL A 301 -40.75 2.46 11.17
C VAL A 301 -41.76 1.70 12.01
N VAL A 302 -41.40 1.42 13.24
CA VAL A 302 -42.24 0.77 14.25
C VAL A 302 -42.32 1.64 15.51
N ARG A 303 -43.37 1.43 16.28
CA ARG A 303 -43.60 2.01 17.60
C ARG A 303 -43.61 0.87 18.59
#